data_AF-A0A8X6UH00-F1
#
_entry.id   AF-A0A8X6UH00-F1
#
_cell.length_a   1.000
_cell.length_b   1.000
_cell.length_c   1.000
_cell.angle_alpha   90.00
_cell.angle_beta   90.00
_cell.angle_gamma   90.00
#
_symmetry.space_group_name_H-M   'P 1'
#
loop_
_entity.id
_entity.type
_entity.pdbx_description
1 polymer ?
#
loop_
_entity_poly.entity_id
_entity_poly.type
_entity_poly.pdbx_seq_one_letter_code
_entity_poly.pdbx_strand_id
1 'polypeptide(L)'
;MKIREIRVLMKYEFHRRATTRFAVANINSVFGIQVATNANVVLWLKKFRSGDFDLSNEPRGRPKTRVDNDVLKANVEVNSRQSARELSLMHNVSM
;
A
#
# COMPACT_ATOMS: atom_id res chain seq x y z
N MET A 1 5.29 -14.68 -8.51
CA MET A 1 5.22 -13.44 -9.31
C MET A 1 5.21 -12.23 -8.40
N LYS A 2 6.06 -11.22 -8.64
CA LYS A 2 6.12 -9.97 -7.88
C LYS A 2 5.00 -9.03 -8.34
N ILE A 3 4.50 -8.17 -7.44
CA ILE A 3 3.42 -7.21 -7.72
C ILE A 3 3.75 -6.31 -8.93
N ARG A 4 5.01 -5.88 -9.06
CA ARG A 4 5.45 -5.06 -10.21
C ARG A 4 5.29 -5.80 -11.55
N GLU A 5 5.57 -7.09 -11.60
CA GLU A 5 5.43 -7.90 -12.83
C GLU A 5 3.96 -8.00 -13.25
N ILE A 6 3.05 -8.19 -12.29
CA ILE A 6 1.60 -8.21 -12.56
C ILE A 6 1.15 -6.88 -13.18
N ARG A 7 1.65 -5.75 -12.68
CA ARG A 7 1.33 -4.41 -13.19
C ARG A 7 1.86 -4.18 -14.60
N VAL A 8 3.04 -4.71 -14.92
CA VAL A 8 3.58 -4.70 -16.29
C VAL A 8 2.65 -5.46 -17.24
N LEU A 9 2.16 -6.63 -16.83
CA LEU A 9 1.20 -7.41 -17.62
C LEU A 9 -0.14 -6.67 -17.78
N MET A 10 -0.64 -6.04 -16.73
CA MET A 10 -1.85 -5.20 -16.82
C MET A 10 -1.65 -4.02 -17.79
N LYS A 11 -0.47 -3.39 -17.77
CA LYS A 11 -0.11 -2.32 -18.73
C LYS A 11 -0.05 -2.86 -20.15
N TYR A 12 0.51 -4.04 -20.37
CA TYR A 12 0.53 -4.70 -21.67
C TYR A 12 -0.88 -4.97 -22.20
N GLU A 13 -1.76 -5.57 -21.38
CA GLU A 13 -3.16 -5.82 -21.76
C GLU A 13 -3.93 -4.51 -22.02
N PHE A 14 -3.63 -3.43 -21.30
CA PHE A 14 -4.19 -2.11 -21.56
C PHE A 14 -3.82 -1.60 -22.97
N HIS A 15 -2.55 -1.72 -23.39
CA HIS A 15 -2.13 -1.31 -24.74
C HIS A 15 -2.73 -2.21 -25.83
N ARG A 16 -3.03 -3.47 -25.53
CA ARG A 16 -3.81 -4.38 -26.39
C ARG A 16 -5.28 -4.02 -26.48
N ARG A 17 -5.74 -2.99 -25.77
CA ARG A 17 -7.16 -2.57 -25.67
C ARG A 17 -8.05 -3.70 -25.12
N ALA A 18 -7.49 -4.59 -24.30
CA ALA A 18 -8.26 -5.64 -23.66
C ALA A 18 -9.22 -5.05 -22.61
N THR A 19 -10.42 -5.63 -22.48
CA THR A 19 -11.32 -5.29 -21.38
C THR A 19 -10.81 -5.89 -20.08
N THR A 20 -11.28 -5.39 -18.94
CA THR A 20 -10.93 -5.92 -17.61
C THR A 20 -11.10 -7.44 -17.53
N ARG A 21 -12.22 -7.97 -18.04
CA ARG A 21 -12.53 -9.40 -18.00
C ARG A 21 -11.49 -10.20 -18.79
N PHE A 22 -11.13 -9.74 -19.99
CA PHE A 22 -10.12 -10.41 -20.82
C PHE A 22 -8.72 -10.29 -20.20
N ALA A 23 -8.35 -9.13 -19.67
CA ALA A 23 -7.05 -8.95 -19.01
C ALA A 23 -6.89 -9.88 -17.80
N VAL A 24 -7.92 -10.01 -16.96
CA VAL A 24 -7.93 -10.97 -15.84
C VAL A 24 -7.79 -12.40 -16.33
N ALA A 25 -8.57 -12.80 -17.33
CA ALA A 25 -8.55 -14.15 -17.88
C ALA A 25 -7.18 -14.48 -18.52
N ASN A 26 -6.63 -13.57 -19.33
CA ASN A 26 -5.34 -13.73 -20.01
C ASN A 26 -4.17 -13.85 -19.02
N ILE A 27 -4.17 -13.04 -17.96
CA ILE A 27 -3.11 -13.11 -16.94
C ILE A 27 -3.25 -14.40 -16.14
N ASN A 28 -4.46 -14.74 -15.70
CA ASN A 28 -4.66 -15.92 -14.86
C ASN A 28 -4.52 -17.25 -15.63
N SER A 29 -4.77 -17.27 -16.94
CA SER A 29 -4.57 -18.48 -17.76
C SER A 29 -3.10 -18.83 -17.93
N VAL A 30 -2.21 -17.84 -17.95
CA VAL A 30 -0.75 -18.04 -18.12
C VAL A 30 -0.05 -18.25 -16.77
N PHE A 31 -0.42 -17.47 -15.75
CA PHE A 31 0.34 -17.39 -14.50
C PHE A 31 -0.34 -18.04 -13.30
N GLY A 32 -1.56 -18.57 -13.47
CA GLY A 32 -2.31 -19.26 -12.44
C GLY A 32 -3.53 -18.50 -11.92
N ILE A 33 -4.42 -19.22 -11.27
CA ILE A 33 -5.70 -18.69 -10.79
C ILE A 33 -5.44 -17.64 -9.69
N GLN A 34 -6.17 -16.52 -9.76
CA GLN A 34 -6.16 -15.41 -8.80
C GLN A 34 -4.91 -14.53 -8.75
N VAL A 35 -3.97 -14.66 -9.69
CA VAL A 35 -2.83 -13.73 -9.80
C VAL A 35 -3.30 -12.29 -10.05
N ALA A 36 -4.25 -12.11 -10.96
CA ALA A 36 -4.94 -10.86 -11.22
C ALA A 36 -6.39 -10.98 -10.76
N THR A 37 -6.80 -10.09 -9.85
CA THR A 37 -8.21 -9.95 -9.44
C THR A 37 -8.89 -8.85 -10.24
N ASN A 38 -10.21 -8.96 -10.43
CA ASN A 38 -10.99 -7.93 -11.12
C ASN A 38 -10.77 -6.54 -10.50
N ALA A 39 -10.82 -6.42 -9.16
CA ALA A 39 -10.63 -5.15 -8.46
C ALA A 39 -9.26 -4.52 -8.77
N ASN A 40 -8.20 -5.33 -8.74
CA ASN A 40 -6.84 -4.85 -9.05
C ASN A 40 -6.74 -4.40 -10.50
N VAL A 41 -7.24 -5.20 -11.45
CA VAL A 41 -7.18 -4.84 -12.88
C VAL A 41 -7.98 -3.58 -13.18
N VAL A 42 -9.17 -3.41 -12.61
CA VAL A 42 -9.98 -2.19 -12.78
C VAL A 42 -9.23 -0.95 -12.29
N LEU A 43 -8.62 -1.02 -11.11
CA LEU A 43 -7.86 0.10 -10.54
C LEU A 43 -6.72 0.53 -11.47
N TRP A 44 -5.92 -0.43 -11.94
CA TRP A 44 -4.79 -0.16 -12.83
C TRP A 44 -5.23 0.34 -14.21
N LEU A 45 -6.26 -0.27 -14.81
CA LEU A 45 -6.79 0.22 -16.08
C LEU A 45 -7.35 1.65 -15.95
N LYS A 46 -7.99 2.00 -14.84
CA LYS A 46 -8.45 3.37 -14.57
C LYS A 46 -7.25 4.33 -14.47
N LYS A 47 -6.18 3.93 -13.78
CA LYS A 47 -4.93 4.70 -13.67
C LYS A 47 -4.26 4.93 -15.03
N PHE A 48 -4.20 3.91 -15.88
CA PHE A 48 -3.66 4.04 -17.23
C PHE A 48 -4.53 4.91 -18.13
N ARG A 49 -5.87 4.88 -17.97
CA ARG A 49 -6.79 5.78 -18.69
C ARG A 49 -6.59 7.25 -18.31
N SER A 50 -6.14 7.56 -17.09
CA SER A 50 -5.76 8.93 -16.71
C SER A 50 -4.36 9.33 -17.17
N GLY A 51 -3.68 8.49 -17.97
CA GLY A 51 -2.34 8.76 -18.49
C GLY A 51 -1.20 8.50 -17.48
N ASP A 52 -1.51 7.97 -16.31
CA ASP A 52 -0.52 7.62 -15.31
C ASP A 52 -0.07 6.17 -15.50
N PHE A 53 1.18 6.00 -15.94
CA PHE A 53 1.80 4.70 -16.20
C PHE A 53 2.84 4.30 -15.15
N ASP A 54 2.89 5.00 -14.01
CA ASP A 54 3.81 4.67 -12.94
C ASP A 54 3.42 3.37 -12.25
N LEU A 55 4.32 2.39 -12.34
CA LEU A 55 4.17 1.05 -11.76
C LEU A 55 4.76 0.95 -10.35
N SER A 56 5.33 2.05 -9.83
CA SER A 56 5.85 2.12 -8.47
C SER A 56 4.72 1.93 -7.44
N ASN A 57 5.10 1.61 -6.20
CA ASN A 57 4.17 1.77 -5.10
C ASN A 57 4.20 3.24 -4.73
N GLU A 58 3.03 3.87 -4.69
CA GLU A 58 2.91 5.15 -4.01
C GLU A 58 3.44 5.01 -2.58
N PRO A 59 4.13 6.04 -2.06
CA PRO A 59 4.53 6.08 -0.66
C PRO A 59 3.29 5.83 0.18
N ARG A 60 3.25 4.68 0.86
CA ARG A 60 2.18 4.44 1.82
C ARG A 60 2.43 5.40 2.96
N GLY A 61 1.54 6.37 3.14
CA GLY A 61 1.58 7.24 4.30
C GLY A 61 1.62 6.38 5.56
N ARG A 62 2.58 6.64 6.44
CA ARG A 62 2.50 6.12 7.81
C ARG A 62 1.23 6.72 8.41
N PRO A 63 0.40 5.94 9.12
CA PRO A 63 -0.67 6.52 9.93
C PRO A 63 -0.08 7.65 10.78
N LYS A 64 -0.77 8.78 10.86
CA LYS A 64 -0.30 9.91 11.67
C LYS A 64 0.06 9.39 13.06
N THR A 65 1.31 9.61 13.47
CA THR A 65 1.76 9.24 14.82
C THR A 65 0.91 10.05 15.79
N ARG A 66 0.20 9.36 16.68
CA ARG A 66 -0.66 10.00 17.67
C ARG A 66 0.14 10.73 18.75
N VAL A 67 1.40 10.33 18.92
CA VAL A 67 2.30 10.89 19.91
C VAL A 67 3.42 11.64 19.21
N ASP A 68 3.70 12.84 19.69
CA ASP A 68 4.85 13.63 19.30
C ASP A 68 6.10 13.07 19.97
N ASN A 69 7.12 12.74 19.16
CA ASN A 69 8.36 12.16 19.64
C ASN A 69 9.19 13.17 20.44
N ASP A 70 9.10 14.47 20.16
CA ASP A 70 9.87 15.49 20.86
C ASP A 70 9.32 15.69 22.28
N VAL A 71 7.99 15.65 22.42
CA VAL A 71 7.30 15.68 23.72
C VAL A 71 7.59 14.42 24.53
N LEU A 72 7.54 13.24 23.90
CA LEU A 72 7.92 11.98 24.54
C LEU A 72 9.36 12.01 25.04
N LYS A 73 10.28 12.51 24.21
CA LYS A 73 11.70 12.59 24.54
C LYS A 73 11.93 13.54 25.72
N ALA A 74 11.30 14.71 25.72
CA ALA A 74 11.37 15.66 26.84
C ALA A 74 10.85 15.05 28.15
N ASN A 75 9.74 14.30 28.11
CA ASN A 75 9.20 13.63 29.30
C ASN A 75 10.18 12.59 29.88
N VAL A 76 10.81 11.78 29.02
CA VAL A 76 11.80 10.78 29.45
C VAL A 76 13.07 11.43 29.98
N GLU A 77 13.51 12.54 29.38
CA GLU A 77 14.69 13.30 29.85
C GLU A 77 14.44 13.94 31.22
N VAL A 78 13.21 14.43 31.48
CA VAL A 78 12.82 14.99 32.78
C VAL A 78 12.68 13.90 33.85
N ASN A 79 12.14 12.73 33.49
CA ASN A 79 11.99 11.62 34.42
C ASN A 79 12.31 10.28 33.75
N SER A 80 13.60 9.90 33.83
CA SER A 80 14.11 8.67 33.23
C SER A 80 13.64 7.39 33.92
N ARG A 81 12.96 7.49 35.07
CA ARG A 81 12.42 6.33 35.82
C ARG A 81 11.01 5.96 35.38
N GLN A 82 10.38 6.72 34.50
CA GLN A 82 9.05 6.39 33.98
C GLN A 82 9.08 5.08 33.20
N SER A 83 8.12 4.22 33.50
CA SER A 83 7.90 2.98 32.77
C SER A 83 7.18 3.24 31.44
N ALA A 84 7.39 2.36 30.46
CA ALA A 84 6.65 2.41 29.19
C ALA A 84 5.12 2.36 29.40
N ARG A 85 4.65 1.74 30.48
CA ARG A 85 3.23 1.67 30.86
C ARG A 85 2.68 3.03 31.28
N GLU A 86 3.42 3.76 32.10
CA GLU A 86 3.02 5.11 32.53
C GLU A 86 3.00 6.09 31.34
N LEU A 87 4.00 5.98 30.45
CA LEU A 87 4.04 6.76 29.20
C LEU A 87 2.86 6.43 28.28
N SER A 88 2.53 5.15 28.13
CA SER A 88 1.38 4.69 27.34
C SER A 88 0.07 5.27 27.87
N LEU A 89 -0.15 5.26 29.19
CA LEU A 89 -1.34 5.83 29.83
C LEU A 89 -1.40 7.35 29.65
N MET A 90 -0.30 8.07 29.85
CA MET A 90 -0.25 9.53 29.67
C MET A 90 -0.59 9.97 28.24
N HIS A 91 -0.11 9.22 27.24
CA HIS A 91 -0.40 9.51 25.83
C HIS A 91 -1.67 8.80 25.32
N ASN A 92 -2.37 8.09 26.21
CA ASN A 92 -3.58 7.30 25.94
C ASN A 92 -3.40 6.35 24.73
N VAL A 93 -2.20 5.82 24.57
CA VAL A 93 -1.86 4.84 23.53
C VAL A 93 -1.87 3.43 24.12
N SER A 94 -2.30 2.45 23.33
CA SER A 94 -2.15 1.04 23.70
C SER A 94 -0.66 0.72 23.82
N MET A 95 -0.32 -0.16 24.77
CA MET A 95 0.95 -0.89 24.77
C MET A 95 0.93 -1.97 23.69
#